data_AF-A0A4Q6AKL8-F1
#
_entry.id   AF-A0A4Q6AKL8-F1
#
_cell.length_a   1.000
_cell.length_b   1.000
_cell.length_c   1.000
_cell.angle_alpha   90.00
_cell.angle_beta   90.00
_cell.angle_gamma   90.00
#
_symmetry.space_group_name_H-M   'P 1'
#
loop_
_entity.id
_entity.type
_entity.pdbx_description
1 polymer ?
#
loop_
_entity_poly.entity_id
_entity_poly.type
_entity_poly.pdbx_seq_one_letter_code
_entity_poly.pdbx_strand_id
1 'polypeptide(L)'
;LPAGQLTAMPFSGKLVTHFGSKKVLRICLVLYAICLTNMGLATEPWHLAVALYLFGICGNMCNISVNTQAIGTEQTYGRPIMTSFHGAWSTAGFTGAAIGLVMVAQHIPPYLHFWIVASLVFAAIIISQRYLHPGKSSTKPEKKGFFSKPDAILVQLGIIGFCSMASEGAMFDWSGVYFQQVVEAPKSLIVLGYASFMIMMATGRFVGDKLILKHGRKKMLQVSGVLISTGLFISVLFPHIVTATLGFLIVGLGVSSIVPMVYSSAGKIPNVPPGIALASVSSISFLGFLMGPPLIGYIAEISSLRYSFAVIGLLGFGIAIMVSKLKALQ
;
A
#
# COMPACT_ATOMS: atom_id res chain seq x y z
N LEU A 1 0.70 -0.16 -15.66
CA LEU A 1 0.21 -0.71 -14.38
C LEU A 1 -0.69 0.28 -13.61
N PRO A 2 -0.23 1.47 -13.16
CA PRO A 2 -1.08 2.39 -12.37
C PRO A 2 -2.35 2.84 -13.09
N ALA A 3 -2.28 3.09 -14.40
CA ALA A 3 -3.43 3.43 -15.22
C ALA A 3 -4.56 2.37 -15.13
N GLY A 4 -4.20 1.08 -15.19
CA GLY A 4 -5.17 -0.01 -15.05
C GLY A 4 -5.78 -0.11 -13.65
N GLN A 5 -5.00 0.22 -12.61
CA GLN A 5 -5.51 0.25 -11.24
C GLN A 5 -6.53 1.39 -11.07
N LEU A 6 -6.19 2.61 -11.52
CA LEU A 6 -7.05 3.78 -11.44
C LEU A 6 -8.35 3.60 -12.23
N THR A 7 -8.30 3.05 -13.44
CA THR A 7 -9.51 2.79 -14.24
C THR A 7 -10.43 1.77 -13.57
N ALA A 8 -9.89 0.78 -12.87
CA ALA A 8 -10.66 -0.25 -12.19
C ALA A 8 -11.27 0.18 -10.85
N MET A 9 -10.77 1.23 -10.21
CA MET A 9 -11.17 1.62 -8.85
C MET A 9 -12.68 1.88 -8.68
N PRO A 10 -13.35 2.69 -9.53
CA PRO A 10 -14.79 2.95 -9.38
C PRO A 10 -15.65 1.69 -9.54
N PHE A 11 -15.19 0.73 -10.34
CA PHE A 11 -15.91 -0.51 -10.63
C PHE A 11 -15.67 -1.57 -9.54
N SER A 12 -14.46 -1.61 -8.99
CA SER A 12 -14.06 -2.62 -8.00
C SER A 12 -14.94 -2.57 -6.76
N GLY A 13 -15.20 -1.37 -6.23
CA GLY A 13 -16.07 -1.21 -5.06
C GLY A 13 -17.52 -1.64 -5.33
N LYS A 14 -18.05 -1.33 -6.52
CA LYS A 14 -19.41 -1.73 -6.94
C LYS A 14 -19.52 -3.24 -7.09
N LEU A 15 -18.57 -3.87 -7.78
CA LEU A 15 -18.55 -5.32 -7.98
C LEU A 15 -18.43 -6.07 -6.66
N VAL A 16 -17.55 -5.63 -5.76
CA VAL A 16 -17.40 -6.22 -4.43
C VAL A 16 -18.67 -6.07 -3.59
N THR A 17 -19.34 -4.93 -3.68
CA THR A 17 -20.59 -4.68 -2.96
C THR A 17 -21.74 -5.53 -3.50
N HIS A 18 -21.83 -5.68 -4.82
CA HIS A 18 -22.95 -6.39 -5.46
C HIS A 18 -22.77 -7.92 -5.45
N PHE A 19 -21.58 -8.42 -5.77
CA PHE A 19 -21.30 -9.86 -5.88
C PHE A 19 -20.65 -10.47 -4.62
N GLY A 20 -20.26 -9.63 -3.66
CA GLY A 20 -19.56 -10.05 -2.45
C GLY A 20 -18.05 -10.21 -2.67
N SER A 21 -17.26 -9.77 -1.69
CA SER A 21 -15.79 -9.80 -1.75
C SER A 21 -15.21 -11.19 -1.94
N LYS A 22 -15.83 -12.24 -1.38
CA LYS A 22 -15.39 -13.64 -1.55
C LYS A 22 -15.44 -14.11 -3.01
N LYS A 23 -16.53 -13.82 -3.72
CA LYS A 23 -16.70 -14.24 -5.11
C LYS A 23 -15.75 -13.46 -6.02
N VAL A 24 -15.69 -12.14 -5.85
CA VAL A 24 -14.81 -11.27 -6.64
C VAL A 24 -13.35 -11.64 -6.42
N LEU A 25 -12.91 -11.85 -5.17
CA LEU A 25 -11.53 -12.21 -4.85
C LEU A 25 -11.07 -13.48 -5.59
N ARG A 26 -11.88 -14.54 -5.59
CA ARG A 26 -11.53 -15.81 -6.26
C ARG A 26 -11.32 -15.62 -7.76
N ILE A 27 -12.22 -14.90 -8.42
CA ILE A 27 -12.14 -14.65 -9.86
C ILE A 27 -10.93 -13.78 -10.16
N CYS A 28 -10.76 -12.68 -9.42
CA CYS A 28 -9.68 -11.72 -9.66
C CYS A 28 -8.31 -12.31 -9.39
N LEU A 29 -8.13 -13.17 -8.38
CA LEU A 29 -6.84 -13.83 -8.15
C LEU A 29 -6.44 -14.74 -9.30
N VAL A 30 -7.39 -15.49 -9.88
CA VAL A 30 -7.13 -16.31 -11.06
C VAL A 30 -6.75 -15.44 -12.26
N LEU A 31 -7.54 -14.40 -12.54
CA LEU A 31 -7.25 -13.48 -13.63
C LEU A 31 -5.92 -12.74 -13.43
N TYR A 32 -5.58 -12.37 -12.20
CA TYR A 32 -4.33 -11.69 -11.85
C TYR A 32 -3.13 -12.60 -12.10
N ALA A 33 -3.20 -13.87 -11.71
CA ALA A 33 -2.16 -14.86 -12.00
C ALA A 33 -1.99 -15.13 -13.51
N ILE A 34 -3.09 -15.22 -14.27
CA ILE A 34 -3.04 -15.38 -15.73
C ILE A 34 -2.48 -14.12 -16.42
N CYS A 35 -2.83 -12.92 -15.94
CA CYS A 35 -2.25 -11.69 -16.47
C CYS A 35 -0.74 -11.63 -16.25
N LEU A 36 -0.23 -12.16 -15.12
CA LEU A 36 1.20 -12.24 -14.84
C LEU A 36 1.91 -13.14 -15.87
N THR A 37 1.39 -14.33 -16.15
CA THR A 37 2.04 -15.30 -17.06
C THR A 37 2.18 -14.74 -18.47
N ASN A 38 1.15 -14.06 -18.96
CA ASN A 38 1.14 -13.45 -20.29
C ASN A 38 2.21 -12.35 -20.48
N MET A 39 2.70 -11.72 -19.41
CA MET A 39 3.82 -10.76 -19.53
C MET A 39 5.09 -11.41 -20.04
N GLY A 40 5.30 -12.71 -19.77
CA GLY A 40 6.46 -13.45 -20.25
C GLY A 40 6.48 -13.70 -21.76
N LEU A 41 5.39 -13.41 -22.47
CA LEU A 41 5.27 -13.52 -23.93
C LEU A 41 5.53 -12.19 -24.66
N ALA A 42 5.80 -11.11 -23.94
CA ALA A 42 5.95 -9.79 -24.54
C ALA A 42 7.24 -9.71 -25.38
N THR A 43 7.07 -9.64 -26.71
CA THR A 43 8.16 -9.34 -27.67
C THR A 43 8.30 -7.86 -28.02
N GLU A 44 7.23 -7.08 -27.82
CA GLU A 44 7.17 -5.66 -28.17
C GLU A 44 6.76 -4.81 -26.95
N PRO A 45 7.18 -3.54 -26.86
CA PRO A 45 6.84 -2.68 -25.72
C PRO A 45 5.33 -2.55 -25.47
N TRP A 46 4.52 -2.54 -26.53
CA TRP A 46 3.07 -2.42 -26.42
C TRP A 46 2.40 -3.69 -25.87
N HIS A 47 2.97 -4.89 -26.12
CA HIS A 47 2.52 -6.14 -25.49
C HIS A 47 2.61 -6.02 -23.97
N LEU A 48 3.76 -5.56 -23.47
CA LEU A 48 4.00 -5.37 -22.05
C LEU A 48 3.09 -4.27 -21.48
N ALA A 49 2.86 -3.18 -22.21
CA ALA A 49 1.96 -2.10 -21.80
C ALA A 49 0.52 -2.61 -21.58
N VAL A 50 -0.02 -3.38 -22.51
CA VAL A 50 -1.36 -3.99 -22.41
C VAL A 50 -1.41 -4.99 -21.25
N ALA A 51 -0.42 -5.87 -21.13
CA ALA A 51 -0.37 -6.86 -20.05
C ALA A 51 -0.31 -6.19 -18.67
N LEU A 52 0.54 -5.17 -18.50
CA LEU A 52 0.62 -4.37 -17.25
C LEU A 52 -0.65 -3.58 -16.97
N TYR A 53 -1.38 -3.13 -17.99
CA TYR A 53 -2.67 -2.47 -17.83
C TYR A 53 -3.73 -3.44 -17.30
N LEU A 54 -3.87 -4.62 -17.91
CA LEU A 54 -4.79 -5.67 -17.46
C LEU A 54 -4.43 -6.23 -16.08
N PHE A 55 -3.14 -6.42 -15.82
CA PHE A 55 -2.63 -6.78 -14.50
C PHE A 55 -2.99 -5.73 -13.45
N GLY A 56 -2.94 -4.44 -13.81
CA GLY A 56 -3.40 -3.35 -12.95
C GLY A 56 -4.88 -3.40 -12.62
N ILE A 57 -5.72 -3.67 -13.62
CA ILE A 57 -7.17 -3.83 -13.42
C ILE A 57 -7.45 -4.97 -12.43
N CYS A 58 -6.88 -6.15 -12.71
CA CYS A 58 -7.07 -7.34 -11.87
C CYS A 58 -6.49 -7.12 -10.46
N GLY A 59 -5.32 -6.50 -10.38
CA GLY A 59 -4.63 -6.19 -9.13
C GLY A 59 -5.45 -5.26 -8.25
N ASN A 60 -6.08 -4.23 -8.81
CA ASN A 60 -6.94 -3.33 -8.05
C ASN A 60 -8.22 -4.03 -7.56
N MET A 61 -8.89 -4.80 -8.42
CA MET A 61 -10.07 -5.58 -8.00
C MET A 61 -9.71 -6.59 -6.89
N CYS A 62 -8.56 -7.24 -7.01
CA CYS A 62 -8.01 -8.11 -5.98
C CYS A 62 -7.74 -7.34 -4.68
N ASN A 63 -7.11 -6.16 -4.76
CA ASN A 63 -6.81 -5.31 -3.62
C ASN A 63 -8.06 -4.90 -2.84
N ILE A 64 -9.10 -4.40 -3.52
CA ILE A 64 -10.36 -4.03 -2.87
C ILE A 64 -11.04 -5.27 -2.26
N SER A 65 -11.05 -6.40 -2.97
CA SER A 65 -11.71 -7.61 -2.50
C SER A 65 -11.02 -8.23 -1.27
N VAL A 66 -9.69 -8.34 -1.28
CA VAL A 66 -8.92 -8.92 -0.17
C VAL A 66 -8.96 -8.04 1.07
N ASN A 67 -8.85 -6.71 0.91
CA ASN A 67 -8.98 -5.79 2.04
C ASN A 67 -10.41 -5.77 2.59
N THR A 68 -11.44 -5.92 1.75
CA THR A 68 -12.81 -6.08 2.22
C THR A 68 -12.99 -7.37 3.03
N GLN A 69 -12.38 -8.48 2.59
CA GLN A 69 -12.36 -9.74 3.35
C GLN A 69 -11.63 -9.55 4.69
N ALA A 70 -10.49 -8.88 4.70
CA ALA A 70 -9.73 -8.59 5.91
C ALA A 70 -10.50 -7.74 6.92
N ILE A 71 -11.28 -6.73 6.46
CA ILE A 71 -12.17 -5.94 7.33
C ILE A 71 -13.27 -6.83 7.95
N GLY A 72 -13.91 -7.68 7.14
CA GLY A 72 -14.92 -8.61 7.65
C GLY A 72 -14.36 -9.56 8.69
N THR A 73 -13.15 -10.09 8.46
CA THR A 73 -12.43 -10.91 9.42
C THR A 73 -12.08 -10.13 10.68
N GLU A 74 -11.57 -8.90 10.57
CA GLU A 74 -11.26 -8.04 11.72
C GLU A 74 -12.49 -7.76 12.59
N GLN A 75 -13.66 -7.53 11.96
CA GLN A 75 -14.92 -7.35 12.66
C GLN A 75 -15.35 -8.61 13.41
N THR A 76 -15.25 -9.79 12.79
CA THR A 76 -15.54 -11.07 13.47
C THR A 76 -14.55 -11.34 14.61
N TYR A 77 -13.29 -10.94 14.45
CA TYR A 77 -12.23 -11.16 15.44
C TYR A 77 -12.32 -10.20 16.63
N GLY A 78 -13.04 -9.08 16.51
CA GLY A 78 -13.27 -8.12 17.58
C GLY A 78 -12.04 -7.30 18.00
N ARG A 79 -10.90 -7.43 17.30
CA ARG A 79 -9.65 -6.71 17.60
C ARG A 79 -8.88 -6.38 16.31
N PRO A 80 -8.00 -5.35 16.32
CA PRO A 80 -7.19 -5.01 15.16
C PRO A 80 -6.35 -6.19 14.68
N ILE A 81 -6.41 -6.50 13.39
CA ILE A 81 -5.56 -7.51 12.71
C ILE A 81 -5.09 -7.08 11.31
N MET A 82 -5.55 -5.91 10.84
CA MET A 82 -5.28 -5.46 9.48
C MET A 82 -3.79 -5.18 9.25
N THR A 83 -3.05 -4.70 10.26
CA THR A 83 -1.62 -4.42 10.08
C THR A 83 -0.81 -5.69 9.89
N SER A 84 -1.14 -6.78 10.59
CA SER A 84 -0.49 -8.08 10.41
C SER A 84 -0.75 -8.67 9.03
N PHE A 85 -1.95 -8.50 8.45
CA PHE A 85 -2.22 -8.91 7.06
C PHE A 85 -1.31 -8.16 6.06
N HIS A 86 -1.08 -6.87 6.28
CA HIS A 86 -0.10 -6.11 5.48
C HIS A 86 1.35 -6.49 5.82
N GLY A 87 1.62 -6.96 7.03
CA GLY A 87 2.89 -7.58 7.41
C GLY A 87 3.22 -8.76 6.51
N ALA A 88 2.26 -9.67 6.29
CA ALA A 88 2.42 -10.79 5.35
C ALA A 88 2.71 -10.33 3.91
N TRP A 89 2.10 -9.23 3.45
CA TRP A 89 2.43 -8.62 2.16
C TRP A 89 3.88 -8.13 2.08
N SER A 90 4.40 -7.58 3.19
CA SER A 90 5.80 -7.14 3.27
C SER A 90 6.76 -8.31 3.15
N THR A 91 6.48 -9.40 3.87
CA THR A 91 7.24 -10.65 3.76
C THR A 91 7.18 -11.21 2.33
N ALA A 92 6.02 -11.15 1.68
CA ALA A 92 5.86 -11.60 0.30
C ALA A 92 6.75 -10.81 -0.68
N GLY A 93 7.01 -9.52 -0.43
CA GLY A 93 7.96 -8.72 -1.21
C GLY A 93 9.38 -9.28 -1.15
N PHE A 94 9.88 -9.61 0.04
CA PHE A 94 11.19 -10.23 0.22
C PHE A 94 11.26 -11.65 -0.37
N THR A 95 10.24 -12.47 -0.13
CA THR A 95 10.15 -13.82 -0.70
C THR A 95 10.09 -13.79 -2.22
N GLY A 96 9.32 -12.87 -2.80
CA GLY A 96 9.23 -12.68 -4.24
C GLY A 96 10.56 -12.25 -4.86
N ALA A 97 11.28 -11.32 -4.22
CA ALA A 97 12.63 -10.93 -4.65
C ALA A 97 13.63 -12.10 -4.60
N ALA A 98 13.58 -12.91 -3.55
CA ALA A 98 14.43 -14.10 -3.43
C ALA A 98 14.13 -15.16 -4.51
N ILE A 99 12.85 -15.45 -4.76
CA ILE A 99 12.44 -16.36 -5.84
C ILE A 99 12.90 -15.80 -7.19
N GLY A 100 12.68 -14.51 -7.44
CA GLY A 100 13.13 -13.85 -8.67
C GLY A 100 14.63 -13.95 -8.88
N LEU A 101 15.42 -13.75 -7.82
CA LEU A 101 16.89 -13.89 -7.86
C LEU A 101 17.32 -15.31 -8.23
N VAL A 102 16.69 -16.34 -7.63
CA VAL A 102 16.96 -17.74 -7.98
C VAL A 102 16.62 -18.02 -9.44
N MET A 103 15.46 -17.54 -9.93
CA MET A 103 15.03 -17.74 -11.31
C MET A 103 16.01 -17.09 -12.30
N VAL A 104 16.50 -15.88 -12.00
CA VAL A 104 17.54 -15.20 -12.79
C VAL A 104 18.85 -15.97 -12.76
N ALA A 105 19.31 -16.41 -11.58
CA ALA A 105 20.56 -17.16 -11.42
C ALA A 105 20.55 -18.51 -12.16
N GLN A 106 19.37 -19.12 -12.30
CA GLN A 106 19.17 -20.36 -13.06
C GLN A 106 18.81 -20.13 -14.53
N HIS A 107 18.83 -18.87 -15.00
CA HIS A 107 18.46 -18.48 -16.36
C HIS A 107 17.07 -18.97 -16.80
N ILE A 108 16.12 -19.07 -15.85
CA ILE A 108 14.75 -19.50 -16.13
C ILE A 108 14.02 -18.34 -16.84
N PRO A 109 13.47 -18.56 -18.05
CA PRO A 109 12.82 -17.49 -18.79
C PRO A 109 11.55 -16.98 -18.08
N PRO A 110 11.19 -15.69 -18.19
CA PRO A 110 10.07 -15.09 -17.47
C PRO A 110 8.74 -15.84 -17.63
N TYR A 111 8.47 -16.35 -18.83
CA TYR A 111 7.24 -17.12 -19.09
C TYR A 111 7.13 -18.37 -18.20
N LEU A 112 8.21 -19.16 -18.08
CA LEU A 112 8.22 -20.34 -17.21
C LEU A 112 8.17 -19.95 -15.73
N HIS A 113 8.96 -18.94 -15.32
CA HIS A 113 8.93 -18.41 -13.96
C HIS A 113 7.51 -18.01 -13.55
N PHE A 114 6.81 -17.22 -14.37
CA PHE A 114 5.47 -16.75 -14.04
C PHE A 114 4.43 -17.88 -14.00
N TRP A 115 4.58 -18.93 -14.79
CA TRP A 115 3.72 -20.12 -14.68
C TRP A 115 3.97 -20.91 -13.40
N ILE A 116 5.22 -21.02 -12.94
CA ILE A 116 5.53 -21.60 -11.63
C ILE A 116 4.83 -20.79 -10.52
N VAL A 117 4.94 -19.46 -10.57
CA VAL A 117 4.26 -18.57 -9.61
C VAL A 117 2.73 -18.71 -9.69
N ALA A 118 2.15 -18.76 -10.90
CA ALA A 118 0.71 -18.92 -11.08
C ALA A 118 0.20 -20.25 -10.50
N SER A 119 0.92 -21.35 -10.69
CA SER A 119 0.59 -22.65 -10.09
C SER A 119 0.59 -22.59 -8.56
N LEU A 120 1.57 -21.92 -7.95
CA LEU A 120 1.60 -21.71 -6.50
C LEU A 120 0.39 -20.87 -6.02
N VAL A 121 0.04 -19.82 -6.78
CA VAL A 121 -1.15 -19.00 -6.49
C VAL A 121 -2.43 -19.83 -6.61
N PHE A 122 -2.58 -20.66 -7.64
CA PHE A 122 -3.76 -21.54 -7.78
C PHE A 122 -3.88 -22.54 -6.64
N ALA A 123 -2.77 -23.18 -6.24
CA ALA A 123 -2.75 -24.06 -5.07
C ALA A 123 -3.16 -23.30 -3.80
N ALA A 124 -2.64 -22.09 -3.59
CA ALA A 124 -2.99 -21.24 -2.45
C ALA A 124 -4.49 -20.87 -2.45
N ILE A 125 -5.08 -20.57 -3.61
CA ILE A 125 -6.53 -20.31 -3.75
C ILE A 125 -7.34 -21.54 -3.35
N ILE A 126 -6.98 -22.72 -3.87
CA ILE A 126 -7.70 -23.98 -3.60
C ILE A 126 -7.69 -24.31 -2.10
N ILE A 127 -6.55 -24.12 -1.44
CA ILE A 127 -6.39 -24.38 0.00
C ILE A 127 -7.12 -23.32 0.83
N SER A 128 -7.01 -22.05 0.44
CA SER A 128 -7.44 -20.92 1.27
C SER A 128 -8.93 -20.57 1.12
N GLN A 129 -9.57 -20.95 0.00
CA GLN A 129 -10.95 -20.53 -0.30
C GLN A 129 -11.99 -20.93 0.76
N ARG A 130 -11.74 -22.03 1.51
CA ARG A 130 -12.61 -22.49 2.58
C ARG A 130 -12.58 -21.58 3.82
N TYR A 131 -11.49 -20.83 4.00
CA TYR A 131 -11.29 -19.92 5.12
C TYR A 131 -11.73 -18.48 4.81
N LEU A 132 -12.17 -18.20 3.58
CA LEU A 132 -12.66 -16.87 3.20
C LEU A 132 -13.94 -16.54 3.96
N HIS A 133 -13.95 -15.35 4.56
CA HIS A 133 -15.07 -14.81 5.30
C HIS A 133 -16.33 -14.81 4.41
N PRO A 134 -17.43 -15.45 4.85
CA PRO A 134 -18.62 -15.65 4.02
C PRO A 134 -19.25 -14.32 3.58
N GLY A 135 -19.09 -13.26 4.38
CA GLY A 135 -19.59 -11.91 4.11
C GLY A 135 -21.11 -11.84 4.23
N LYS A 136 -21.62 -10.82 4.92
CA LYS A 136 -23.03 -10.46 4.84
C LYS A 136 -23.19 -9.39 3.77
N SER A 137 -23.94 -9.68 2.71
CA SER A 137 -24.51 -8.64 1.83
C SER A 137 -25.69 -7.98 2.55
N SER A 138 -25.44 -7.28 3.66
CA SER A 138 -26.52 -6.76 4.52
C SER A 138 -26.80 -5.27 4.39
N THR A 139 -26.01 -4.52 3.61
CA THR A 139 -26.40 -3.17 3.22
C THR A 139 -26.91 -3.22 1.79
N LYS A 140 -28.25 -3.26 1.61
CA LYS A 140 -28.84 -2.80 0.35
C LYS A 140 -28.26 -1.40 0.12
N PRO A 141 -27.58 -1.13 -1.00
CA PRO A 141 -27.11 0.21 -1.27
C PRO A 141 -28.36 1.10 -1.32
N GLU A 142 -28.46 2.05 -0.40
CA GLU A 142 -29.32 3.21 -0.66
C GLU A 142 -28.89 3.75 -2.02
N LYS A 143 -29.86 4.03 -2.90
CA LYS A 143 -29.62 4.62 -4.21
C LYS A 143 -29.10 6.05 -4.03
N LYS A 144 -27.85 6.20 -3.59
CA LYS A 144 -27.12 7.45 -3.69
C LYS A 144 -26.83 7.66 -5.17
N GLY A 145 -27.39 8.74 -5.73
CA GLY A 145 -27.17 9.12 -7.12
C GLY A 145 -25.68 9.31 -7.41
N PHE A 146 -25.30 9.18 -8.68
CA PHE A 146 -23.91 9.34 -9.17
C PHE A 146 -23.25 10.66 -8.71
N PHE A 147 -24.05 11.68 -8.37
CA PHE A 147 -23.63 13.01 -7.91
C PHE A 147 -23.70 13.23 -6.40
N SER A 148 -23.81 12.17 -5.59
CA SER A 148 -23.79 12.31 -4.12
C SER A 148 -22.42 12.84 -3.68
N LYS A 149 -22.39 13.90 -2.85
CA LYS A 149 -21.14 14.44 -2.33
C LYS A 149 -20.33 13.33 -1.63
N PRO A 150 -19.00 13.24 -1.85
CA PRO A 150 -18.16 12.29 -1.15
C PRO A 150 -18.30 12.48 0.36
N ASP A 151 -18.35 11.37 1.11
CA ASP A 151 -18.33 11.44 2.56
C ASP A 151 -17.05 12.14 3.01
N ALA A 152 -17.19 13.22 3.78
CA ALA A 152 -16.06 14.04 4.19
C ALA A 152 -15.01 13.25 5.00
N ILE A 153 -15.45 12.24 5.77
CA ILE A 153 -14.55 11.37 6.53
C ILE A 153 -13.75 10.47 5.58
N LEU A 154 -14.40 9.88 4.55
CA LEU A 154 -13.69 9.08 3.54
C LEU A 154 -12.66 9.92 2.78
N VAL A 155 -12.99 11.17 2.45
CA VAL A 155 -12.03 12.07 1.79
C VAL A 155 -10.84 12.36 2.71
N GLN A 156 -11.08 12.68 3.98
CA GLN A 156 -10.01 12.92 4.95
C GLN A 156 -9.12 11.69 5.16
N LEU A 157 -9.72 10.50 5.29
CA LEU A 157 -9.00 9.23 5.37
C LEU A 157 -8.19 8.97 4.10
N GLY A 158 -8.76 9.29 2.94
CA GLY A 158 -8.06 9.23 1.65
C GLY A 158 -6.85 10.16 1.58
N ILE A 159 -6.96 11.39 2.08
CA ILE A 159 -5.84 12.35 2.13
C ILE A 159 -4.76 11.88 3.11
N ILE A 160 -5.13 11.32 4.26
CA ILE A 160 -4.17 10.71 5.20
C ILE A 160 -3.42 9.55 4.50
N GLY A 161 -4.15 8.69 3.79
CA GLY A 161 -3.57 7.63 2.98
C GLY A 161 -2.68 8.16 1.86
N PHE A 162 -3.06 9.26 1.21
CA PHE A 162 -2.25 9.94 0.18
C PHE A 162 -0.91 10.38 0.74
N CYS A 163 -0.91 11.08 1.88
CA CYS A 163 0.31 11.53 2.54
C CYS A 163 1.22 10.35 2.91
N SER A 164 0.63 9.26 3.42
CA SER A 164 1.36 8.03 3.75
C SER A 164 1.94 7.36 2.52
N MET A 165 1.16 7.20 1.45
CA MET A 165 1.57 6.52 0.22
C MET A 165 2.58 7.34 -0.58
N ALA A 166 2.50 8.68 -0.53
CA ALA A 166 3.54 9.56 -1.06
C ALA A 166 4.85 9.39 -0.29
N SER A 167 4.79 9.30 1.04
CA SER A 167 5.96 9.01 1.88
C SER A 167 6.52 7.62 1.59
N GLU A 168 5.66 6.61 1.43
CA GLU A 168 6.06 5.24 1.09
C GLU A 168 6.74 5.16 -0.29
N GLY A 169 6.13 5.77 -1.31
CA GLY A 169 6.69 5.84 -2.66
C GLY A 169 8.03 6.58 -2.71
N ALA A 170 8.16 7.68 -1.96
CA ALA A 170 9.44 8.38 -1.79
C ALA A 170 10.55 7.44 -1.31
N MET A 171 10.23 6.62 -0.32
CA MET A 171 11.19 5.69 0.27
C MET A 171 11.50 4.51 -0.64
N PHE A 172 10.57 4.03 -1.45
CA PHE A 172 10.84 2.96 -2.42
C PHE A 172 11.74 3.42 -3.55
N ASP A 173 11.44 4.57 -4.16
CA ASP A 173 12.09 4.95 -5.41
C ASP A 173 13.34 5.81 -5.19
N TRP A 174 13.39 6.59 -4.09
CA TRP A 174 14.42 7.61 -3.89
C TRP A 174 15.36 7.36 -2.71
N SER A 175 15.12 6.37 -1.84
CA SER A 175 16.00 6.13 -0.67
C SER A 175 17.42 5.74 -1.06
N GLY A 176 17.60 4.89 -2.07
CA GLY A 176 18.92 4.54 -2.60
C GLY A 176 19.61 5.71 -3.28
N VAL A 177 18.86 6.47 -4.10
CA VAL A 177 19.36 7.69 -4.76
C VAL A 177 19.79 8.73 -3.73
N TYR A 178 19.03 8.88 -2.64
CA TYR A 178 19.37 9.76 -1.52
C TYR A 178 20.68 9.34 -0.86
N PHE A 179 20.86 8.05 -0.58
CA PHE A 179 22.11 7.54 -0.01
C PHE A 179 23.30 7.73 -0.96
N GLN A 180 23.08 7.63 -2.27
CA GLN A 180 24.12 7.82 -3.27
C GLN A 180 24.51 9.29 -3.45
N GLN A 181 23.53 10.19 -3.57
CA GLN A 181 23.75 11.57 -4.03
C GLN A 181 23.81 12.60 -2.91
N VAL A 182 23.15 12.34 -1.77
CA VAL A 182 23.06 13.29 -0.66
C VAL A 182 23.93 12.86 0.52
N VAL A 183 23.85 11.58 0.89
CA VAL A 183 24.68 11.01 1.96
C VAL A 183 26.08 10.69 1.45
N GLU A 184 26.26 10.56 0.12
CA GLU A 184 27.51 10.19 -0.54
C GLU A 184 28.09 8.87 0.02
N ALA A 185 27.20 7.91 0.30
CA ALA A 185 27.58 6.64 0.89
C ALA A 185 28.44 5.80 -0.09
N PRO A 186 29.42 5.04 0.40
CA PRO A 186 30.11 4.04 -0.40
C PRO A 186 29.12 3.10 -1.09
N LYS A 187 29.46 2.61 -2.30
CA LYS A 187 28.58 1.76 -3.11
C LYS A 187 27.98 0.57 -2.35
N SER A 188 28.76 -0.05 -1.45
CA SER A 188 28.32 -1.17 -0.61
C SER A 188 27.25 -0.81 0.42
N LEU A 189 27.12 0.47 0.78
CA LEU A 189 26.21 0.96 1.81
C LEU A 189 24.98 1.69 1.26
N ILE A 190 24.89 1.94 -0.05
CA ILE A 190 23.70 2.57 -0.67
C ILE A 190 22.42 1.77 -0.36
N VAL A 191 22.53 0.43 -0.32
CA VAL A 191 21.41 -0.48 -0.02
C VAL A 191 20.81 -0.24 1.37
N LEU A 192 21.56 0.34 2.32
CA LEU A 192 21.07 0.64 3.67
C LEU A 192 19.84 1.55 3.64
N GLY A 193 19.75 2.47 2.68
CA GLY A 193 18.62 3.39 2.56
C GLY A 193 17.30 2.63 2.43
N TYR A 194 17.19 1.81 1.40
CA TYR A 194 15.98 1.01 1.16
C TYR A 194 15.79 -0.08 2.22
N ALA A 195 16.86 -0.79 2.59
CA ALA A 195 16.77 -1.92 3.52
C ALA A 195 16.30 -1.50 4.91
N SER A 196 16.83 -0.40 5.45
CA SER A 196 16.45 0.12 6.77
C SER A 196 14.96 0.44 6.85
N PHE A 197 14.46 1.20 5.88
CA PHE A 197 13.04 1.51 5.75
C PHE A 197 12.17 0.24 5.68
N MET A 198 12.51 -0.70 4.80
CA MET A 198 11.73 -1.91 4.57
C MET A 198 11.68 -2.85 5.78
N ILE A 199 12.83 -3.09 6.43
CA ILE A 199 12.91 -3.93 7.64
C ILE A 199 11.99 -3.36 8.71
N MET A 200 12.05 -2.05 8.91
CA MET A 200 11.33 -1.42 9.97
C MET A 200 9.83 -1.24 9.66
N MET A 201 9.48 -1.04 8.39
CA MET A 201 8.08 -1.13 7.93
C MET A 201 7.48 -2.50 8.21
N ALA A 202 8.19 -3.59 7.84
CA ALA A 202 7.71 -4.94 8.09
C ALA A 202 7.54 -5.20 9.61
N THR A 203 8.53 -4.79 10.41
CA THR A 203 8.49 -4.89 11.87
C THR A 203 7.29 -4.13 12.45
N GLY A 204 7.08 -2.88 12.03
CA GLY A 204 5.95 -2.05 12.45
C GLY A 204 4.59 -2.66 12.10
N ARG A 205 4.49 -3.35 10.95
CA ARG A 205 3.26 -4.06 10.53
C ARG A 205 2.91 -5.24 11.45
N PHE A 206 3.90 -6.03 11.89
CA PHE A 206 3.64 -7.18 12.78
C PHE A 206 3.43 -6.78 14.26
N VAL A 207 4.00 -5.66 14.70
CA VAL A 207 3.82 -5.14 16.06
C VAL A 207 2.60 -4.21 16.16
N GLY A 208 2.19 -3.60 15.04
CA GLY A 208 1.18 -2.55 14.96
C GLY A 208 -0.15 -2.90 15.59
N ASP A 209 -0.70 -4.09 15.33
CA ASP A 209 -2.01 -4.49 15.84
C ASP A 209 -2.07 -4.48 17.38
N LYS A 210 -1.01 -4.93 18.05
CA LYS A 210 -0.90 -4.90 19.52
C LYS A 210 -0.86 -3.46 20.05
N LEU A 211 -0.11 -2.59 19.38
CA LEU A 211 0.00 -1.18 19.76
C LEU A 211 -1.31 -0.43 19.52
N ILE A 212 -2.02 -0.72 18.43
CA ILE A 212 -3.34 -0.16 18.12
C ILE A 212 -4.36 -0.60 19.16
N LEU A 213 -4.34 -1.87 19.56
CA LEU A 213 -5.23 -2.38 20.62
C LEU A 213 -4.98 -1.66 21.96
N LYS A 214 -3.71 -1.39 22.30
CA LYS A 214 -3.34 -0.74 23.57
C LYS A 214 -3.58 0.77 23.58
N HIS A 215 -3.29 1.46 22.48
CA HIS A 215 -3.23 2.93 22.45
C HIS A 215 -4.33 3.60 21.61
N GLY A 216 -5.10 2.81 20.84
CA GLY A 216 -6.15 3.30 19.95
C GLY A 216 -5.63 3.81 18.59
N ARG A 217 -6.53 3.81 17.59
CA ARG A 217 -6.21 4.17 16.19
C ARG A 217 -5.78 5.62 16.05
N LYS A 218 -6.48 6.56 16.70
CA LYS A 218 -6.17 8.00 16.62
C LYS A 218 -4.74 8.31 17.07
N LYS A 219 -4.36 7.85 18.26
CA LYS A 219 -3.01 8.07 18.79
C LYS A 219 -1.94 7.42 17.93
N MET A 220 -2.19 6.19 17.45
CA MET A 220 -1.24 5.51 16.56
C MET A 220 -1.04 6.26 15.24
N LEU A 221 -2.10 6.77 14.61
CA LEU A 221 -1.99 7.58 13.39
C LEU A 221 -1.23 8.90 13.61
N GLN A 222 -1.43 9.57 14.77
CA GLN A 222 -0.67 10.77 15.13
C GLN A 222 0.82 10.46 15.31
N VAL A 223 1.14 9.41 16.07
CA VAL A 223 2.53 8.96 16.29
C VAL A 223 3.18 8.61 14.96
N SER A 224 2.48 7.86 14.10
CA SER A 224 2.95 7.54 12.75
C SER A 224 3.33 8.78 11.94
N GLY A 225 2.48 9.82 11.91
CA GLY A 225 2.78 11.08 11.24
C GLY A 225 4.03 11.78 11.81
N VAL A 226 4.14 11.84 13.14
CA VAL A 226 5.31 12.43 13.83
C VAL A 226 6.59 11.65 13.51
N LEU A 227 6.54 10.31 13.49
CA LEU A 227 7.68 9.46 13.13
C LEU A 227 8.12 9.72 11.69
N ILE A 228 7.20 9.77 10.73
CA ILE A 228 7.52 10.09 9.33
C ILE A 228 8.26 11.43 9.24
N SER A 229 7.72 12.49 9.83
CA SER A 229 8.35 13.81 9.81
C SER A 229 9.71 13.81 10.48
N THR A 230 9.78 13.28 11.70
CA THR A 230 11.01 13.24 12.48
C THR A 230 12.10 12.48 11.74
N GLY A 231 11.78 11.31 11.20
CA GLY A 231 12.75 10.49 10.46
C GLY A 231 13.27 11.17 9.20
N LEU A 232 12.38 11.79 8.41
CA LEU A 232 12.78 12.53 7.20
C LEU A 232 13.59 13.78 7.56
N PHE A 233 13.20 14.55 8.57
CA PHE A 233 13.94 15.74 8.99
C PHE A 233 15.31 15.41 9.61
N ILE A 234 15.45 14.29 10.33
CA ILE A 234 16.76 13.80 10.78
C ILE A 234 17.68 13.57 9.57
N SER A 235 17.22 12.83 8.55
CA SER A 235 18.00 12.58 7.35
C SER A 235 18.34 13.88 6.62
N VAL A 236 17.37 14.79 6.47
CA VAL A 236 17.55 16.07 5.77
C VAL A 236 18.52 16.99 6.51
N LEU A 237 18.43 17.13 7.82
CA LEU A 237 19.27 18.04 8.61
C LEU A 237 20.69 17.48 8.80
N PHE A 238 20.81 16.17 8.96
CA PHE A 238 22.06 15.46 9.21
C PHE A 238 22.23 14.35 8.16
N PRO A 239 22.67 14.65 6.92
CA PRO A 239 22.78 13.67 5.84
C PRO A 239 24.05 12.81 5.96
N HIS A 240 24.23 12.12 7.08
CA HIS A 240 25.32 11.16 7.29
C HIS A 240 24.78 9.73 7.32
N ILE A 241 25.62 8.74 7.02
CA ILE A 241 25.20 7.33 6.91
C ILE A 241 24.40 6.88 8.14
N VAL A 242 24.90 7.14 9.35
CA VAL A 242 24.25 6.71 10.59
C VAL A 242 22.92 7.43 10.80
N THR A 243 22.90 8.76 10.74
CA THR A 243 21.70 9.57 10.99
C THR A 243 20.63 9.36 9.92
N ALA A 244 21.00 9.27 8.65
CA ALA A 244 20.07 8.97 7.56
C ALA A 244 19.48 7.56 7.68
N THR A 245 20.29 6.57 8.07
CA THR A 245 19.81 5.20 8.33
C THR A 245 18.82 5.18 9.49
N LEU A 246 19.14 5.85 10.60
CA LEU A 246 18.22 5.99 11.75
C LEU A 246 16.93 6.71 11.34
N GLY A 247 17.04 7.79 10.56
CA GLY A 247 15.90 8.51 10.01
C GLY A 247 15.00 7.58 9.20
N PHE A 248 15.56 6.79 8.28
CA PHE A 248 14.79 5.89 7.42
C PHE A 248 14.19 4.69 8.18
N LEU A 249 14.84 4.18 9.23
CA LEU A 249 14.23 3.25 10.18
C LEU A 249 12.96 3.87 10.81
N ILE A 250 13.07 5.08 11.33
CA ILE A 250 11.95 5.80 11.97
C ILE A 250 10.80 6.02 10.97
N VAL A 251 11.11 6.41 9.72
CA VAL A 251 10.10 6.55 8.66
C VAL A 251 9.40 5.22 8.38
N GLY A 252 10.16 4.12 8.34
CA GLY A 252 9.60 2.77 8.17
C GLY A 252 8.56 2.42 9.24
N LEU A 253 8.86 2.69 10.51
CA LEU A 253 7.88 2.55 11.61
C LEU A 253 6.66 3.46 11.42
N GLY A 254 6.89 4.71 10.99
CA GLY A 254 5.82 5.69 10.84
C GLY A 254 4.81 5.29 9.76
N VAL A 255 5.30 4.88 8.59
CA VAL A 255 4.48 4.49 7.43
C VAL A 255 3.73 3.18 7.65
N SER A 256 4.33 2.23 8.38
CA SER A 256 3.95 0.80 8.42
C SER A 256 2.45 0.53 8.54
N SER A 257 1.77 1.29 9.39
CA SER A 257 0.41 0.97 9.85
C SER A 257 -0.65 1.97 9.43
N ILE A 258 -0.29 3.07 8.73
CA ILE A 258 -1.27 4.10 8.36
C ILE A 258 -2.31 3.56 7.39
N VAL A 259 -1.90 2.99 6.25
CA VAL A 259 -2.82 2.45 5.24
C VAL A 259 -3.75 1.36 5.82
N PRO A 260 -3.24 0.35 6.55
CA PRO A 260 -4.10 -0.61 7.24
C PRO A 260 -5.12 0.02 8.20
N MET A 261 -4.70 1.00 9.00
CA MET A 261 -5.59 1.69 9.95
C MET A 261 -6.64 2.53 9.23
N VAL A 262 -6.26 3.21 8.16
CA VAL A 262 -7.14 4.00 7.31
C VAL A 262 -8.20 3.09 6.66
N TYR A 263 -7.81 1.94 6.13
CA TYR A 263 -8.73 0.95 5.53
C TYR A 263 -9.67 0.33 6.58
N SER A 264 -9.13 -0.08 7.73
CA SER A 264 -9.91 -0.56 8.88
C SER A 264 -10.95 0.47 9.33
N SER A 265 -10.58 1.76 9.38
CA SER A 265 -11.48 2.84 9.78
C SER A 265 -12.54 3.14 8.73
N ALA A 266 -12.16 3.14 7.44
CA ALA A 266 -13.07 3.36 6.33
C ALA A 266 -14.19 2.30 6.28
N GLY A 267 -13.84 1.03 6.51
CA GLY A 267 -14.81 -0.07 6.54
C GLY A 267 -15.77 -0.08 7.71
N LYS A 268 -15.63 0.84 8.67
CA LYS A 268 -16.53 1.00 9.83
C LYS A 268 -17.49 2.18 9.69
N ILE A 269 -17.39 2.96 8.61
CA ILE A 269 -18.25 4.13 8.41
C ILE A 269 -19.70 3.65 8.22
N PRO A 270 -20.64 4.12 9.06
CA PRO A 270 -22.04 3.72 8.95
C PRO A 270 -22.61 4.09 7.57
N ASN A 271 -23.55 3.27 7.08
CA ASN A 271 -24.30 3.54 5.84
C ASN A 271 -23.44 3.62 4.56
N VAL A 272 -22.18 3.17 4.60
CA VAL A 272 -21.34 3.01 3.41
C VAL A 272 -20.86 1.57 3.31
N PRO A 273 -21.15 0.86 2.20
CA PRO A 273 -20.62 -0.49 2.01
C PRO A 273 -19.08 -0.50 2.04
N PRO A 274 -18.44 -1.45 2.76
CA PRO A 274 -16.97 -1.47 2.89
C PRO A 274 -16.21 -1.48 1.57
N GLY A 275 -16.74 -2.16 0.54
CA GLY A 275 -16.13 -2.16 -0.80
C GLY A 275 -16.13 -0.78 -1.46
N ILE A 276 -17.18 0.01 -1.28
CA ILE A 276 -17.25 1.40 -1.77
C ILE A 276 -16.33 2.29 -0.95
N ALA A 277 -16.37 2.19 0.38
CA ALA A 277 -15.50 2.95 1.27
C ALA A 277 -14.01 2.76 0.93
N LEU A 278 -13.59 1.50 0.76
CA LEU A 278 -12.22 1.16 0.37
C LEU A 278 -11.87 1.68 -1.02
N ALA A 279 -12.76 1.54 -2.00
CA ALA A 279 -12.52 2.07 -3.35
C ALA A 279 -12.31 3.58 -3.30
N SER A 280 -13.17 4.33 -2.60
CA SER A 280 -13.05 5.79 -2.45
C SER A 280 -11.75 6.22 -1.77
N VAL A 281 -11.42 5.61 -0.64
CA VAL A 281 -10.21 5.95 0.12
C VAL A 281 -8.95 5.55 -0.64
N SER A 282 -8.94 4.35 -1.24
CA SER A 282 -7.82 3.86 -2.07
C SER A 282 -7.60 4.76 -3.28
N SER A 283 -8.66 5.22 -3.95
CA SER A 283 -8.54 6.14 -5.08
C SER A 283 -7.79 7.43 -4.75
N ILE A 284 -8.07 8.03 -3.60
CA ILE A 284 -7.35 9.24 -3.18
C ILE A 284 -5.93 8.87 -2.71
N SER A 285 -5.80 7.79 -1.94
CA SER A 285 -4.52 7.38 -1.35
C SER A 285 -3.48 7.04 -2.42
N PHE A 286 -3.89 6.31 -3.46
CA PHE A 286 -3.01 5.82 -4.51
C PHE A 286 -2.43 6.94 -5.37
N LEU A 287 -3.10 8.09 -5.46
CA LEU A 287 -2.52 9.28 -6.08
C LEU A 287 -1.23 9.72 -5.38
N GLY A 288 -1.09 9.46 -4.07
CA GLY A 288 0.13 9.76 -3.33
C GLY A 288 1.30 8.90 -3.82
N PHE A 289 1.07 7.61 -3.99
CA PHE A 289 2.06 6.69 -4.54
C PHE A 289 2.43 7.03 -5.99
N LEU A 290 1.44 7.44 -6.79
CA LEU A 290 1.64 7.79 -8.21
C LEU A 290 2.35 9.14 -8.40
N MET A 291 1.95 10.17 -7.65
CA MET A 291 2.44 11.53 -7.80
C MET A 291 3.71 11.81 -6.99
N GLY A 292 3.93 11.07 -5.90
CA GLY A 292 5.06 11.29 -4.99
C GLY A 292 6.43 11.22 -5.69
N PRO A 293 6.78 10.11 -6.36
CA PRO A 293 8.09 9.97 -6.99
C PRO A 293 8.37 10.99 -8.11
N PRO A 294 7.44 11.27 -9.06
CA PRO A 294 7.63 12.34 -10.04
C PRO A 294 7.79 13.72 -9.40
N LEU A 295 7.02 14.02 -8.34
CA LEU A 295 7.14 15.28 -7.62
C LEU A 295 8.52 15.42 -6.95
N ILE A 296 9.05 14.35 -6.38
CA ILE A 296 10.40 14.34 -5.78
C ILE A 296 11.46 14.60 -6.83
N GLY A 297 11.37 13.93 -7.98
CA GLY A 297 12.31 14.12 -9.08
C GLY A 297 12.28 15.55 -9.62
N TYR A 298 11.09 16.10 -9.86
CA TYR A 298 10.92 17.47 -10.32
C TYR A 298 11.49 18.50 -9.33
N ILE A 299 11.17 18.38 -8.03
CA ILE A 299 11.73 19.27 -6.99
C ILE A 299 13.25 19.12 -6.92
N ALA A 300 13.77 17.89 -7.06
CA ALA A 300 15.20 17.63 -7.00
C ALA A 300 15.96 18.28 -8.16
N GLU A 301 15.37 18.30 -9.36
CA GLU A 301 15.93 18.93 -10.55
C GLU A 301 16.02 20.46 -10.42
N ILE A 302 14.98 21.11 -9.91
CA ILE A 302 14.95 22.58 -9.78
C ILE A 302 15.57 23.12 -8.48
N SER A 303 15.79 22.26 -7.48
CA SER A 303 16.32 22.66 -6.17
C SER A 303 17.36 21.68 -5.62
N SER A 304 16.94 20.66 -4.87
CA SER A 304 17.78 19.54 -4.46
C SER A 304 16.94 18.37 -3.95
N LEU A 305 17.53 17.17 -3.96
CA LEU A 305 16.88 15.99 -3.40
C LEU A 305 16.65 16.11 -1.88
N ARG A 306 17.49 16.87 -1.15
CA ARG A 306 17.25 17.20 0.27
C ARG A 306 15.95 17.99 0.45
N TYR A 307 15.69 18.97 -0.41
CA TYR A 307 14.45 19.75 -0.35
C TYR A 307 13.22 18.89 -0.67
N SER A 308 13.31 17.98 -1.66
CA SER A 308 12.23 17.03 -1.94
C SER A 308 11.86 16.19 -0.71
N PHE A 309 12.85 15.66 0.00
CA PHE A 309 12.63 14.88 1.23
C PHE A 309 12.05 15.74 2.37
N ALA A 310 12.43 17.02 2.48
CA ALA A 310 11.86 17.95 3.44
C ALA A 310 10.36 18.19 3.18
N VAL A 311 9.97 18.36 1.90
CA VAL A 311 8.56 18.52 1.49
C VAL A 311 7.74 17.28 1.84
N ILE A 312 8.25 16.07 1.58
CA ILE A 312 7.59 14.83 2.02
C ILE A 312 7.52 14.75 3.55
N GLY A 313 8.56 15.21 4.25
CA GLY A 313 8.59 15.34 5.71
C GLY A 313 7.41 16.14 6.27
N LEU A 314 6.97 17.20 5.57
CA LEU A 314 5.81 17.99 5.97
C LEU A 314 4.48 17.21 5.86
N LEU A 315 4.39 16.21 4.98
CA LEU A 315 3.18 15.38 4.86
C LEU A 315 2.93 14.55 6.13
N GLY A 316 3.99 14.05 6.78
CA GLY A 316 3.88 13.37 8.08
C GLY A 316 3.26 14.26 9.16
N PHE A 317 3.64 15.54 9.18
CA PHE A 317 3.14 16.52 10.12
C PHE A 317 1.68 16.86 9.80
N GLY A 318 1.36 16.98 8.50
CA GLY A 318 -0.01 17.09 7.99
C GLY A 318 -0.91 15.95 8.49
N ILE A 319 -0.43 14.70 8.44
CA ILE A 319 -1.17 13.54 8.98
C ILE A 319 -1.47 13.74 10.48
N ALA A 320 -0.47 14.09 11.28
CA ALA A 320 -0.66 14.26 12.73
C ALA A 320 -1.68 15.36 13.06
N ILE A 321 -1.66 16.49 12.34
CA ILE A 321 -2.64 17.58 12.50
C ILE A 321 -4.04 17.13 12.07
N MET A 322 -4.17 16.53 10.89
CA MET A 322 -5.46 16.11 10.33
C MET A 322 -6.15 15.10 11.25
N VAL A 323 -5.41 14.10 11.72
CA VAL A 323 -5.92 13.06 12.63
C VAL A 323 -6.38 13.67 13.96
N SER A 324 -5.70 14.70 14.46
CA SER A 324 -6.09 15.39 15.69
C SER A 324 -7.51 15.98 15.62
N LYS A 325 -7.87 16.49 14.44
CA LYS A 325 -9.19 17.09 14.15
C LYS A 325 -10.26 16.06 13.78
N LEU A 326 -9.88 14.82 13.51
CA LEU A 326 -10.80 13.78 13.02
C LEU A 326 -11.54 13.13 14.18
N LYS A 327 -12.81 13.51 14.37
CA LYS A 327 -13.67 13.00 15.46
C LYS A 327 -14.04 11.52 15.28
N ALA A 328 -14.11 11.04 14.04
CA ALA A 328 -14.52 9.67 13.72
C ALA A 328 -13.50 8.57 14.10
N LEU A 329 -12.33 8.94 14.65
CA LEU A 329 -11.29 8.01 15.11
C LEU A 329 -11.20 7.92 16.64
N GLN A 330 -12.09 8.60 17.38
CA GLN A 330 -12.25 8.45 18.83
C GLN A 330 -12.80 7.07 19.17
#